data_AF-A0A523R425-F1
#
_entry.id   AF-A0A523R425-F1
#
_cell.length_a   1.000
_cell.length_b   1.000
_cell.length_c   1.000
_cell.angle_alpha   90.00
_cell.angle_beta   90.00
_cell.angle_gamma   90.00
#
_symmetry.space_group_name_H-M   'P 1'
#
loop_
_entity.id
_entity.type
_entity.pdbx_description
1 polymer ?
#
loop_
_entity_poly.entity_id
_entity_poly.type
_entity_poly.pdbx_seq_one_letter_code
_entity_poly.pdbx_strand_id
1 'polypeptide(L)'
;MYDETKTFDKAEKRLDEKVQEKEEKRSWGDYFTEPIETLYVQMDDNQAFKYTSNDEIGIDLSTEALQRWLEVVNKERKTSYNMDNIKMILHNHPKDSKFSETDYKQYQNLKGSGFKGYFLMYSNISKKIYNIDKTDMDKPGENGKHENDNQ
;
A
#
# COMPACT_ATOMS: atom_id res chain seq x y z
N MET A 1 -46.08 -28.91 24.17
CA MET A 1 -45.79 -27.95 23.10
C MET A 1 -44.76 -26.98 23.63
N TYR A 2 -43.52 -27.08 23.17
CA TYR A 2 -42.50 -26.06 23.44
C TYR A 2 -42.75 -24.90 22.48
N ASP A 3 -42.92 -23.71 23.03
CA ASP A 3 -43.15 -22.48 22.27
C ASP A 3 -41.79 -21.95 21.78
N GLU A 4 -41.35 -22.43 20.63
CA GLU A 4 -40.06 -22.08 20.02
C GLU A 4 -39.98 -20.58 19.68
N THR A 5 -41.10 -19.89 19.52
CA THR A 5 -41.16 -18.50 19.05
C THR A 5 -40.59 -17.48 20.05
N LYS A 6 -40.67 -17.75 21.36
CA LYS A 6 -40.16 -16.83 22.40
C LYS A 6 -38.63 -16.88 22.59
N THR A 7 -37.98 -17.91 22.07
CA THR A 7 -36.53 -18.10 22.22
C THR A 7 -35.74 -17.36 21.13
N PHE A 8 -36.32 -17.22 19.94
CA PHE A 8 -35.70 -16.52 18.81
C PHE A 8 -35.68 -15.00 19.00
N ASP A 9 -36.79 -14.39 19.43
CA ASP A 9 -36.87 -12.94 19.67
C ASP A 9 -35.85 -12.44 20.70
N LYS A 10 -35.55 -13.25 21.72
CA LYS A 10 -34.57 -12.91 22.76
C LYS A 10 -33.12 -13.13 22.31
N ALA A 11 -32.91 -13.98 21.30
CA ALA A 11 -31.60 -14.24 20.71
C ALA A 11 -31.24 -13.19 19.66
N GLU A 12 -32.18 -12.78 18.79
CA GLU A 12 -32.00 -11.67 17.84
C GLU A 12 -31.73 -10.36 18.56
N LYS A 13 -32.52 -10.02 19.59
CA LYS A 13 -32.30 -8.79 20.35
C LYS A 13 -30.94 -8.73 21.06
N ARG A 14 -30.42 -9.89 21.50
CA ARG A 14 -29.07 -10.01 22.09
C ARG A 14 -27.95 -9.98 21.05
N LEU A 15 -28.25 -10.34 19.80
CA LEU A 15 -27.33 -10.23 18.68
C LEU A 15 -27.24 -8.78 18.23
N ASP A 16 -28.37 -8.09 18.09
CA ASP A 16 -28.43 -6.67 17.73
C ASP A 16 -27.81 -5.77 18.79
N GLU A 17 -28.07 -6.02 20.08
CA GLU A 17 -27.43 -5.28 21.18
C GLU A 17 -25.91 -5.56 21.26
N LYS A 18 -25.45 -6.78 20.93
CA LYS A 18 -24.00 -7.10 20.86
C LYS A 18 -23.32 -6.58 19.60
N VAL A 19 -24.04 -6.44 18.50
CA VAL A 19 -23.56 -5.82 17.25
C VAL A 19 -23.46 -4.31 17.47
N GLN A 20 -24.47 -3.67 18.07
CA GLN A 20 -24.42 -2.25 18.45
C GLN A 20 -23.35 -1.95 19.51
N GLU A 21 -23.20 -2.76 20.57
CA GLU A 21 -22.10 -2.56 21.54
C GLU A 21 -20.70 -2.79 20.95
N LYS A 22 -20.59 -3.61 19.89
CA LYS A 22 -19.31 -3.79 19.15
C LYS A 22 -19.05 -2.65 18.18
N GLU A 23 -20.07 -2.03 17.62
CA GLU A 23 -19.95 -0.87 16.73
C GLU A 23 -19.70 0.42 17.53
N GLU A 24 -20.32 0.59 18.70
CA GLU A 24 -20.15 1.80 19.54
C GLU A 24 -18.82 1.87 20.31
N LYS A 25 -18.07 0.76 20.41
CA LYS A 25 -16.73 0.76 21.03
C LYS A 25 -15.59 0.95 20.04
N ARG A 26 -15.87 1.10 18.74
CA ARG A 26 -14.84 1.48 17.77
C ARG A 26 -14.74 3.00 17.74
N SER A 27 -13.66 3.51 18.30
CA SER A 27 -13.26 4.89 18.08
C SER A 27 -13.05 5.09 16.57
N TRP A 28 -13.39 6.27 16.01
CA TRP A 28 -12.98 6.61 14.64
C TRP A 28 -11.45 6.49 14.43
N GLY A 29 -10.66 6.52 15.51
CA GLY A 29 -9.23 6.23 15.50
C GLY A 29 -8.85 4.75 15.31
N ASP A 30 -9.76 3.81 15.53
CA ASP A 30 -9.51 2.37 15.32
C ASP A 30 -9.67 1.96 13.84
N TYR A 31 -10.30 2.81 13.02
CA TYR A 31 -10.32 2.68 11.55
C TYR A 31 -9.02 3.18 10.89
N PHE A 32 -8.06 3.68 11.68
CA PHE A 32 -6.77 4.19 11.20
C PHE A 32 -5.65 3.71 12.11
N THR A 33 -5.33 2.41 12.07
CA THR A 33 -4.15 1.85 12.76
C THR A 33 -2.95 1.78 11.81
N GLU A 34 -2.49 2.96 11.36
CA GLU A 34 -1.32 3.19 10.48
C GLU A 34 -1.49 2.66 9.01
N PRO A 35 -0.66 3.06 8.01
CA PRO A 35 -1.03 4.15 7.10
C PRO A 35 -1.34 3.66 5.68
N ILE A 36 -2.28 4.36 5.02
CA ILE A 36 -2.59 4.23 3.59
C ILE A 36 -1.35 4.59 2.77
N GLU A 37 -0.69 3.57 2.23
CA GLU A 37 0.29 3.76 1.15
C GLU A 37 -0.44 4.25 -0.11
N THR A 38 0.28 4.98 -0.95
CA THR A 38 -0.15 5.68 -2.15
C THR A 38 1.00 5.65 -3.15
N LEU A 39 0.69 5.23 -4.38
CA LEU A 39 1.54 5.51 -5.53
C LEU A 39 1.02 6.75 -6.24
N TYR A 40 1.95 7.63 -6.55
CA TYR A 40 1.75 8.65 -7.57
C TYR A 40 2.44 8.18 -8.84
N VAL A 41 1.67 8.08 -9.91
CA VAL A 41 2.16 7.60 -11.21
C VAL A 41 2.11 8.76 -12.18
N GLN A 42 3.25 9.13 -12.75
CA GLN A 42 3.35 10.16 -13.78
C GLN A 42 3.67 9.53 -15.13
N MET A 43 2.92 9.91 -16.15
CA MET A 43 3.12 9.49 -17.54
C MET A 43 4.11 10.39 -18.26
N ASP A 44 4.56 9.97 -19.45
CA ASP A 44 5.50 10.67 -20.31
C ASP A 44 4.96 12.01 -20.86
N ASP A 45 3.65 12.13 -21.02
CA ASP A 45 2.94 13.36 -21.35
C ASP A 45 2.71 14.30 -20.15
N ASN A 46 3.24 13.93 -18.97
CA ASN A 46 3.13 14.60 -17.68
C ASN A 46 1.75 14.53 -17.01
N GLN A 47 0.80 13.74 -17.52
CA GLN A 47 -0.40 13.41 -16.74
C GLN A 47 0.00 12.63 -15.48
N ALA A 48 -0.64 12.95 -14.36
CA ALA A 48 -0.37 12.34 -13.08
C ALA A 48 -1.62 11.72 -12.51
N PHE A 49 -1.44 10.55 -11.90
CA PHE A 49 -2.51 9.77 -11.31
C PHE A 49 -2.13 9.34 -9.90
N LYS A 50 -3.16 9.11 -9.09
CA LYS A 50 -3.03 8.55 -7.76
C LYS A 50 -3.58 7.13 -7.80
N TYR A 51 -2.78 6.17 -7.36
CA TYR A 51 -3.16 4.79 -7.16
C TYR A 51 -3.02 4.47 -5.68
N THR A 52 -4.14 4.13 -5.05
CA THR A 52 -4.22 3.77 -3.63
C THR A 52 -4.84 2.39 -3.53
N SER A 53 -4.30 1.55 -2.65
CA SER A 53 -5.04 0.36 -2.25
C SER A 53 -6.16 0.74 -1.28
N ASN A 54 -7.27 0.02 -1.35
CA ASN A 54 -8.41 0.20 -0.44
C ASN A 54 -8.31 -0.69 0.80
N ASP A 55 -7.32 -1.58 0.88
CA ASP A 55 -7.03 -2.39 2.05
C ASP A 55 -5.89 -1.77 2.87
N GLU A 56 -6.05 -1.82 4.19
CA GLU A 56 -5.18 -1.21 5.21
C GLU A 56 -3.78 -1.86 5.29
N ILE A 57 -3.40 -2.71 4.32
CA ILE A 57 -2.29 -3.67 4.42
C ILE A 57 -1.11 -3.30 3.51
N GLY A 58 -1.28 -2.39 2.55
CA GLY A 58 -0.20 -1.90 1.70
C GLY A 58 -0.64 -1.77 0.24
N ILE A 59 0.26 -1.32 -0.63
CA ILE A 59 -0.05 -1.24 -2.06
C ILE A 59 0.47 -2.46 -2.82
N ASP A 60 -0.41 -3.06 -3.63
CA ASP A 60 0.00 -4.03 -4.64
C ASP A 60 0.66 -3.33 -5.84
N LEU A 61 1.99 -3.40 -5.85
CA LEU A 61 2.89 -2.87 -6.88
C LEU A 61 3.23 -3.91 -7.96
N SER A 62 2.52 -5.04 -8.01
CA SER A 62 2.71 -6.04 -9.07
C SER A 62 2.48 -5.44 -10.46
N THR A 63 3.15 -6.02 -11.46
CA THR A 63 2.98 -5.58 -12.84
C THR A 63 1.53 -5.75 -13.28
N GLU A 64 0.90 -6.85 -12.88
CA GLU A 64 -0.48 -7.19 -13.21
C GLU A 64 -1.47 -6.20 -12.59
N ALA A 65 -1.21 -5.71 -11.37
CA ALA A 65 -2.02 -4.66 -10.75
C ALA A 65 -1.90 -3.33 -11.51
N LEU A 66 -0.68 -2.91 -11.84
CA LEU A 66 -0.45 -1.68 -12.60
C LEU A 66 -1.01 -1.74 -14.02
N GLN A 67 -0.91 -2.88 -14.71
CA GLN A 67 -1.51 -3.07 -16.03
C GLN A 67 -3.04 -2.97 -15.98
N ARG A 68 -3.70 -3.67 -15.05
CA ARG A 68 -5.15 -3.55 -14.86
C ARG A 68 -5.58 -2.12 -14.53
N TRP A 69 -4.79 -1.42 -13.72
CA TRP A 69 -5.02 -0.01 -13.43
C TRP A 69 -4.89 0.88 -14.68
N LEU A 70 -3.86 0.66 -15.51
CA LEU A 70 -3.70 1.37 -16.79
C LEU A 70 -4.87 1.11 -17.75
N GLU A 71 -5.42 -0.11 -17.80
CA GLU A 71 -6.60 -0.42 -18.61
C GLU A 71 -7.82 0.42 -18.21
N VAL A 72 -8.04 0.59 -16.90
CA VAL A 72 -9.10 1.45 -16.36
C VAL A 72 -8.85 2.90 -16.75
N VAL A 73 -7.64 3.42 -16.52
CA VAL A 73 -7.25 4.79 -16.90
C VAL A 73 -7.46 5.04 -18.38
N ASN A 74 -7.02 4.11 -19.23
CA ASN A 74 -7.15 4.22 -20.68
C ASN A 74 -8.61 4.28 -21.13
N LYS A 75 -9.47 3.47 -20.53
CA LYS A 75 -10.91 3.50 -20.80
C LYS A 75 -11.55 4.82 -20.37
N GLU A 76 -11.24 5.31 -19.17
CA GLU A 76 -11.85 6.52 -18.61
C GLU A 76 -11.35 7.81 -19.29
N ARG A 77 -10.05 7.87 -19.58
CA ARG A 77 -9.39 9.06 -20.16
C ARG A 77 -9.32 9.03 -21.68
N LYS A 78 -9.76 7.93 -22.31
CA LYS A 78 -9.64 7.69 -23.76
C LYS A 78 -8.20 7.82 -24.25
N THR A 79 -7.28 7.25 -23.49
CA THR A 79 -5.83 7.20 -23.78
C THR A 79 -5.40 5.77 -24.14
N SER A 80 -4.12 5.58 -24.47
CA SER A 80 -3.54 4.29 -24.82
C SER A 80 -2.17 4.09 -24.15
N TYR A 81 -2.11 4.29 -22.85
CA TYR A 81 -0.91 4.13 -22.05
C TYR A 81 -0.50 2.68 -21.85
N ASN A 82 0.81 2.49 -21.83
CA ASN A 82 1.55 1.29 -21.47
C ASN A 82 2.27 1.46 -20.13
N MET A 83 2.94 0.39 -19.68
CA MET A 83 4.09 0.45 -18.78
C MET A 83 5.24 1.35 -19.25
N ASP A 84 5.56 1.39 -20.56
CA ASP A 84 6.69 2.17 -21.07
C ASP A 84 6.44 3.70 -21.08
N ASN A 85 5.16 4.10 -21.07
CA ASN A 85 4.76 5.50 -20.93
C ASN A 85 4.86 5.99 -19.48
N ILE A 86 5.01 5.10 -18.49
CA ILE A 86 5.18 5.54 -17.10
C ILE A 86 6.58 6.13 -16.95
N LYS A 87 6.62 7.45 -16.73
CA LYS A 87 7.84 8.23 -16.52
C LYS A 87 8.33 8.16 -15.08
N MET A 88 7.42 8.07 -14.12
CA MET A 88 7.77 8.04 -12.70
C MET A 88 6.70 7.33 -11.88
N ILE A 89 7.14 6.53 -10.91
CA ILE A 89 6.33 6.01 -9.82
C ILE A 89 6.93 6.58 -8.52
N LEU A 90 6.11 7.21 -7.70
CA LEU A 90 6.47 7.69 -6.38
C LEU A 90 5.61 6.99 -5.33
N HIS A 91 6.23 6.10 -4.57
CA HIS A 91 5.62 5.37 -3.46
C HIS A 91 5.84 6.12 -2.15
N ASN A 92 4.78 6.53 -1.46
CA ASN A 92 4.96 7.12 -0.14
C ASN A 92 5.12 6.03 0.91
N HIS A 93 6.20 6.11 1.68
CA HIS A 93 6.39 5.29 2.85
C HIS A 93 6.04 6.14 4.07
N PRO A 94 5.15 5.65 4.94
CA PRO A 94 4.81 6.38 6.13
C PRO A 94 5.84 6.19 7.25
N LYS A 95 6.78 5.26 7.08
CA LYS A 95 7.91 4.99 7.99
C LYS A 95 9.23 5.52 7.39
N ASP A 96 10.23 5.73 8.24
CA ASP A 96 11.59 6.08 7.79
C ASP A 96 12.35 4.79 7.45
N SER A 97 11.98 4.17 6.33
CA SER A 97 12.65 2.98 5.81
C SER A 97 13.33 3.29 4.49
N LYS A 98 14.37 2.52 4.15
CA LYS A 98 14.80 2.35 2.76
C LYS A 98 13.79 1.43 2.02
N PHE A 99 14.00 1.22 0.72
CA PHE A 99 13.27 0.22 -0.05
C PHE A 99 13.40 -1.16 0.58
N SER A 100 12.29 -1.88 0.70
CA SER A 100 12.26 -3.28 1.13
C SER A 100 12.74 -4.21 0.01
N GLU A 101 13.06 -5.47 0.36
CA GLU A 101 13.34 -6.51 -0.65
C GLU A 101 12.14 -6.74 -1.60
N THR A 102 10.92 -6.56 -1.09
CA THR A 102 9.69 -6.64 -1.88
C THR A 102 9.61 -5.52 -2.91
N ASP A 103 9.92 -4.28 -2.52
CA ASP A 103 9.92 -3.12 -3.44
C ASP A 103 10.91 -3.34 -4.58
N TYR A 104 12.09 -3.90 -4.27
CA TYR A 104 13.08 -4.25 -5.28
C TYR A 104 12.62 -5.35 -6.23
N LYS A 105 12.04 -6.43 -5.71
CA LYS A 105 11.51 -7.51 -6.56
C LYS A 105 10.42 -7.00 -7.49
N GLN A 106 9.49 -6.20 -6.97
CA GLN A 106 8.43 -5.58 -7.77
C GLN A 106 9.03 -4.65 -8.81
N TYR A 107 10.00 -3.79 -8.44
CA TYR A 107 10.70 -2.93 -9.37
C TYR A 107 11.36 -3.72 -10.52
N GLN A 108 12.08 -4.80 -10.23
CA GLN A 108 12.70 -5.63 -11.27
C GLN A 108 11.66 -6.26 -12.20
N ASN A 109 10.52 -6.71 -11.67
CA ASN A 109 9.42 -7.22 -12.49
C ASN A 109 8.87 -6.12 -13.41
N LEU A 110 8.64 -4.91 -12.88
CA LEU A 110 8.19 -3.76 -13.67
C LEU A 110 9.17 -3.45 -14.81
N LYS A 111 10.48 -3.47 -14.54
CA LYS A 111 11.52 -3.29 -15.56
C LYS A 111 11.40 -4.36 -16.66
N GLY A 112 11.21 -5.63 -16.28
CA GLY A 112 11.00 -6.74 -17.21
C GLY A 112 9.76 -6.56 -18.11
N SER A 113 8.76 -5.82 -17.64
CA SER A 113 7.51 -5.54 -18.34
C SER A 113 7.54 -4.26 -19.19
N GLY A 114 8.70 -3.63 -19.33
CA GLY A 114 8.89 -2.46 -20.20
C GLY A 114 8.90 -1.11 -19.49
N PHE A 115 8.80 -1.08 -18.15
CA PHE A 115 8.94 0.16 -17.38
C PHE A 115 10.32 0.79 -17.55
N LYS A 116 10.36 2.06 -17.96
CA LYS A 116 11.61 2.82 -18.18
C LYS A 116 11.75 4.06 -17.30
N GLY A 117 10.72 4.37 -16.51
CA GLY A 117 10.68 5.52 -15.63
C GLY A 117 11.51 5.36 -14.36
N TYR A 118 11.43 6.39 -13.52
CA TYR A 118 12.01 6.40 -12.18
C TYR A 118 11.08 5.72 -11.18
N PHE A 119 11.61 4.82 -10.37
CA PHE A 119 10.92 4.34 -9.18
C PHE A 119 11.50 5.05 -7.96
N LEU A 120 10.67 5.86 -7.33
CA LEU A 120 11.03 6.71 -6.21
C LEU A 120 10.22 6.32 -4.98
N MET A 121 10.85 6.46 -3.82
CA MET A 121 10.17 6.37 -2.53
C MET A 121 10.30 7.70 -1.82
N TYR A 122 9.19 8.22 -1.31
CA TYR A 122 9.18 9.38 -0.43
C TYR A 122 8.90 8.95 1.00
N SER A 123 9.83 9.21 1.91
CA SER A 123 9.59 8.97 3.34
C SER A 123 8.87 10.16 3.95
N ASN A 124 7.69 9.91 4.52
CA ASN A 124 6.93 10.93 5.24
C ASN A 124 7.63 11.42 6.51
N ILE A 125 8.50 10.62 7.13
CA ILE A 125 9.20 10.96 8.36
C ILE A 125 10.41 11.84 8.05
N SER A 126 11.34 11.35 7.24
CA SER A 126 12.57 12.08 6.93
C SER A 126 12.40 13.17 5.87
N LYS A 127 11.25 13.23 5.18
CA LYS A 127 10.95 14.17 4.09
C LYS A 127 11.93 14.05 2.92
N LYS A 128 12.55 12.88 2.76
CA LYS A 128 13.53 12.58 1.71
C LYS A 128 12.91 11.74 0.61
N ILE A 129 13.48 11.89 -0.59
CA ILE A 129 13.17 11.07 -1.76
C ILE A 129 14.37 10.17 -2.03
N TYR A 130 14.10 8.88 -2.20
CA TYR A 130 15.08 7.86 -2.54
C TYR A 130 14.77 7.33 -3.93
N ASN A 131 15.80 7.04 -4.70
CA ASN A 131 15.67 6.43 -6.01
C ASN A 131 16.24 5.01 -5.94
N ILE A 132 15.43 4.02 -6.33
CA ILE A 132 15.78 2.62 -6.20
C ILE A 132 17.02 2.24 -7.02
N ASP A 133 17.28 2.92 -8.14
CA ASP A 133 18.48 2.71 -8.96
C ASP A 133 19.77 3.22 -8.31
N LYS A 134 19.65 4.06 -7.27
CA LYS A 134 20.78 4.75 -6.63
C LYS A 134 20.99 4.34 -5.18
N THR A 135 20.19 3.42 -4.64
CA THR A 135 20.25 3.06 -3.23
C THR A 135 20.95 1.73 -3.04
N ASP A 136 21.90 1.68 -2.10
CA ASP A 136 22.44 0.41 -1.61
C ASP A 136 21.38 -0.28 -0.74
N MET A 137 21.08 -1.54 -1.06
CA MET A 137 20.18 -2.38 -0.25
C MET A 137 20.70 -2.50 1.19
N ASP A 138 19.80 -2.47 2.17
CA ASP A 138 20.13 -3.04 3.48
C ASP A 138 20.20 -4.56 3.30
N LYS A 139 21.40 -5.13 3.41
CA LYS A 139 21.55 -6.59 3.45
C LYS A 139 20.77 -7.10 4.66
N PRO A 140 19.92 -8.13 4.53
CA PRO A 140 19.31 -8.76 5.68
C PRO A 140 20.43 -9.45 6.48
N GLY A 141 20.89 -8.85 7.59
CA GLY A 141 21.86 -9.51 8.46
C GLY A 141 22.77 -8.70 9.41
N GLU A 142 22.72 -7.37 9.48
CA GLU A 142 23.58 -6.61 10.41
C GLU A 142 22.81 -5.78 11.43
N ASN A 143 21.93 -6.43 12.19
CA ASN A 143 21.53 -5.93 13.51
C ASN A 143 21.99 -6.96 14.55
N GLY A 144 23.10 -6.67 15.24
CA GLY A 144 23.48 -7.42 16.44
C GLY A 144 24.95 -7.78 16.61
N LYS A 145 25.87 -6.82 16.48
CA LYS A 145 27.07 -6.82 17.32
C LYS A 145 27.13 -5.50 18.08
N HIS A 146 26.51 -5.50 19.26
CA HIS A 146 26.98 -4.61 20.32
C HIS A 146 28.40 -5.07 20.66
N GLU A 147 29.40 -4.39 20.10
CA GLU A 147 30.73 -4.41 20.70
C GLU A 147 30.65 -3.63 22.01
N ASN A 148 30.79 -4.38 23.10
CA ASN A 148 31.06 -3.86 24.42
C ASN A 148 32.44 -3.21 24.39
N ASP A 149 32.47 -1.90 24.21
CA ASP A 149 33.61 -1.09 24.61
C ASP A 149 33.13 -0.13 25.70
N ASN A 150 33.27 -0.56 26.95
CA ASN A 150 33.45 0.39 28.03
C ASN A 150 34.60 -0.06 28.93
N GLN A 151 35.46 0.93 29.15
CA GLN A 151 36.75 0.98 29.84
C GLN A 151 36.76 0.39 31.24
#